data_AF-A0A970P6R3-F1
#
_entry.id   AF-A0A970P6R3-F1
#
_cell.length_a   1.000
_cell.length_b   1.000
_cell.length_c   1.000
_cell.angle_alpha   90.00
_cell.angle_beta   90.00
_cell.angle_gamma   90.00
#
_symmetry.space_group_name_H-M   'P 1'
#
loop_
_entity.id
_entity.type
_entity.pdbx_description
1 polymer ?
#
loop_
_entity_poly.entity_id
_entity_poly.type
_entity_poly.pdbx_seq_one_letter_code
_entity_poly.pdbx_strand_id
1 'polypeptide(L)' 'MHLPHGLTGYFDYEQGINCAQKLNKPAFVVFKGHACANCKKMENSVWADPAVLKLLSEEYVIIALYTDDRTN' A
#
# COMPACT_ATOMS: atom_id res chain seq x y z
N MET A 1 -0.86 -11.00 -4.91
CA MET A 1 -1.65 -9.83 -4.46
C MET A 1 -1.26 -8.65 -5.32
N HIS A 2 -2.21 -7.77 -5.67
CA HIS A 2 -1.93 -6.55 -6.44
C HIS A 2 -2.55 -5.35 -5.73
N LEU A 3 -1.88 -4.20 -5.80
CA LEU A 3 -2.46 -2.93 -5.37
C LEU A 3 -3.33 -2.35 -6.51
N PRO A 4 -4.35 -1.55 -6.18
CA PRO A 4 -5.20 -0.93 -7.18
C PRO A 4 -4.44 0.14 -7.99
N HIS A 5 -5.02 0.56 -9.11
CA HIS A 5 -4.57 1.70 -9.91
C HIS A 5 -3.14 1.60 -10.47
N GLY A 6 -2.62 0.37 -10.62
CA GLY A 6 -1.27 0.14 -11.13
C GLY A 6 -0.15 0.49 -10.14
N LEU A 7 -0.49 0.77 -8.87
CA LEU A 7 0.49 0.97 -7.83
C LEU A 7 1.28 -0.31 -7.56
N THR A 8 2.54 -0.15 -7.22
CA THR A 8 3.43 -1.25 -6.82
C THR A 8 3.83 -1.11 -5.36
N GLY A 9 3.90 -2.22 -4.65
CA GLY A 9 4.26 -2.22 -3.24
C GLY A 9 4.51 -3.62 -2.71
N TYR A 10 4.77 -3.70 -1.42
CA TYR A 10 5.12 -4.91 -0.70
C TYR A 10 3.92 -5.40 0.13
N PHE A 11 3.83 -6.71 0.30
CA PHE A 11 2.86 -7.37 1.19
C PHE A 11 3.54 -7.98 2.42
N ASP A 12 4.86 -7.81 2.53
CA ASP A 12 5.69 -8.18 3.66
C ASP A 12 6.34 -6.93 4.25
N TYR A 13 6.29 -6.81 5.57
CA TYR A 13 6.77 -5.61 6.26
C TYR A 13 8.29 -5.46 6.18
N GLU A 14 9.04 -6.53 6.42
CA GLU A 14 10.51 -6.47 6.43
C GLU A 14 11.07 -6.19 5.04
N GLN A 15 10.53 -6.83 4.00
CA GLN A 15 10.89 -6.56 2.61
C GLN A 15 10.61 -5.10 2.24
N GLY A 16 9.44 -4.58 2.60
CA GLY A 16 9.05 -3.21 2.30
C GLY A 16 9.93 -2.18 3.01
N ILE A 17 10.19 -2.36 4.30
CA ILE A 17 11.05 -1.45 5.07
C ILE A 17 12.49 -1.47 4.56
N ASN A 18 13.04 -2.65 4.26
CA ASN A 18 14.38 -2.77 3.69
C ASN A 18 14.48 -2.06 2.33
N CYS A 19 13.44 -2.14 1.50
CA CYS A 19 13.39 -1.39 0.25
C CYS A 19 13.31 0.12 0.48
N ALA A 20 12.42 0.58 1.36
CA ALA A 20 12.26 1.99 1.72
C ALA A 20 13.59 2.60 2.20
N GLN A 21 14.32 1.89 3.06
CA GLN A 21 15.65 2.29 3.53
C GLN A 21 16.68 2.36 2.40
N LYS A 22 16.76 1.32 1.54
CA LYS A 22 17.70 1.30 0.39
C LYS A 22 17.44 2.42 -0.61
N LEU A 23 16.17 2.76 -0.85
CA LEU A 23 15.76 3.84 -1.74
C LEU A 23 15.78 5.21 -1.07
N ASN A 24 16.02 5.27 0.24
CA ASN A 24 15.90 6.48 1.07
C ASN A 24 14.54 7.20 0.87
N LYS A 25 13.46 6.42 0.82
CA LYS A 25 12.08 6.89 0.68
C LYS A 25 11.25 6.56 1.91
N PRO A 26 10.26 7.39 2.30
CA PRO A 26 9.33 7.05 3.36
C PRO A 26 8.50 5.79 3.02
N ALA A 27 8.27 4.96 4.03
CA ALA A 27 7.37 3.82 3.93
C ALA A 27 5.92 4.24 4.24
N PHE A 28 5.01 3.94 3.32
CA PHE A 28 3.56 4.10 3.55
C PHE A 28 2.97 2.75 3.95
N VAL A 29 2.83 2.54 5.25
CA VAL A 29 2.27 1.29 5.80
C VAL A 29 0.76 1.41 5.92
N VAL A 30 0.03 0.50 5.27
CA VAL A 30 -1.43 0.44 5.31
C VAL A 30 -1.89 -0.92 5.77
N PHE A 31 -2.65 -0.92 6.85
CA PHE A 31 -3.37 -2.11 7.32
C PHE A 31 -4.73 -2.15 6.64
N LYS A 32 -5.01 -3.27 5.97
CA LYS A 32 -6.24 -3.45 5.21
C LYS A 32 -6.76 -4.87 5.34
N GLY A 33 -7.96 -5.11 4.84
CA GLY A 33 -8.51 -6.45 4.72
C GLY A 33 -9.26 -6.65 3.41
N HIS A 34 -9.32 -7.88 2.94
CA HIS A 34 -10.07 -8.31 1.76
C HIS A 34 -11.55 -7.95 1.85
N ALA A 35 -12.14 -8.09 3.04
CA ALA A 35 -13.56 -7.78 3.28
C ALA A 35 -13.81 -6.35 3.78
N CYS A 36 -12.76 -5.54 3.98
CA CYS A 36 -12.89 -4.19 4.53
C CYS A 36 -13.52 -3.20 3.53
N ALA A 37 -14.82 -2.91 3.70
CA ALA A 37 -15.54 -1.98 2.83
C ALA A 37 -14.96 -0.55 2.86
N ASN A 38 -14.50 -0.09 4.04
CA ASN A 38 -13.88 1.23 4.19
C ASN A 38 -12.54 1.33 3.46
N CYS A 39 -11.76 0.25 3.45
CA CYS A 39 -10.48 0.18 2.74
C CYS A 39 -10.72 0.31 1.23
N LYS A 40 -11.72 -0.41 0.69
CA LYS A 40 -12.14 -0.29 -0.72
C LYS A 40 -12.64 1.12 -1.05
N LYS A 41 -13.40 1.74 -0.14
CA LYS A 41 -13.84 3.14 -0.32
C LYS A 41 -12.65 4.11 -0.37
N MET A 42 -11.66 3.96 0.51
CA MET A 42 -10.43 4.76 0.51
C MET A 42 -9.66 4.59 -0.82
N GLU A 43 -9.50 3.35 -1.29
CA GLU A 43 -8.82 3.04 -2.54
C GLU A 43 -9.54 3.64 -3.76
N ASN A 44 -10.87 3.58 -3.79
CA ASN A 44 -11.65 4.05 -4.93
C ASN A 44 -11.86 5.57 -4.95
N SER A 45 -11.77 6.25 -3.80
CA SER A 45 -12.04 7.69 -3.70
C SER A 45 -10.77 8.52 -3.55
N VAL A 46 -9.93 8.17 -2.59
CA VAL A 46 -8.74 8.96 -2.27
C VAL A 46 -7.55 8.49 -3.10
N TRP A 47 -7.32 7.19 -3.20
CA TRP A 47 -6.18 6.69 -3.98
C TRP A 47 -6.42 6.73 -5.49
N ALA A 48 -7.65 6.99 -5.95
CA ALA A 48 -7.93 7.23 -7.37
C ALA A 48 -7.67 8.68 -7.77
N ASP A 49 -7.52 9.60 -6.80
CA ASP A 49 -7.21 11.00 -7.08
C ASP A 49 -5.82 11.10 -7.74
N PRO A 50 -5.69 11.77 -8.90
CA PRO A 50 -4.42 11.86 -9.63
C PRO A 50 -3.25 12.43 -8.80
N ALA A 51 -3.52 13.39 -7.90
CA ALA A 51 -2.48 13.97 -7.05
C ALA A 51 -2.00 12.96 -6.01
N VAL A 52 -2.92 12.18 -5.44
CA VAL A 52 -2.59 11.11 -4.48
C VAL A 52 -1.87 9.96 -5.19
N LEU A 53 -2.31 9.56 -6.39
CA LEU A 53 -1.63 8.52 -7.19
C LEU A 53 -0.19 8.90 -7.48
N LYS A 54 0.03 10.14 -7.93
CA LYS A 54 1.37 10.64 -8.19
C LYS A 54 2.23 10.59 -6.93
N LEU A 55 1.71 11.09 -5.81
CA LEU A 55 2.41 11.08 -4.54
C LEU A 55 2.77 9.65 -4.10
N LEU A 56 1.80 8.73 -4.12
CA LEU A 56 2.00 7.34 -3.70
C LEU A 56 2.95 6.55 -4.61
N SER A 57 2.97 6.85 -5.91
CA SER A 57 3.85 6.16 -6.88
C SER A 57 5.27 6.71 -6.91
N GLU A 58 5.45 8.01 -6.68
CA GLU A 58 6.76 8.67 -6.82
C GLU A 58 7.49 8.80 -5.48
N GLU A 59 6.79 9.12 -4.39
CA GLU A 59 7.43 9.52 -3.13
C GLU A 59 7.50 8.40 -2.08
N TYR A 60 6.62 7.40 -2.16
CA TYR A 60 6.49 6.37 -1.12
C TYR A 60 6.85 4.96 -1.58
N VAL A 61 7.32 4.16 -0.64
CA VAL A 61 7.28 2.69 -0.75
C VAL A 61 6.05 2.19 -0.01
N ILE A 62 5.08 1.65 -0.76
CA ILE A 62 3.81 1.18 -0.19
C ILE A 62 4.00 -0.22 0.41
N ILE A 63 3.52 -0.41 1.64
CA ILE A 63 3.51 -1.69 2.35
C ILE A 63 2.07 -1.98 2.78
N ALA A 64 1.41 -2.93 2.12
CA ALA A 64 0.03 -3.29 2.37
C ALA A 64 -0.07 -4.60 3.15
N LEU A 65 -0.50 -4.50 4.41
CA LEU A 65 -0.59 -5.63 5.32
C LEU A 65 -2.06 -6.05 5.47
N TYR A 66 -2.37 -7.26 5.03
CA TYR A 66 -3.72 -7.84 5.16
C TYR A 66 -3.90 -8.44 6.54
N THR A 67 -4.79 -7.86 7.34
CA THR A 67 -5.03 -8.30 8.73
C THR A 67 -6.12 -9.37 8.84
N ASP A 68 -6.87 -9.60 7.76
CA ASP A 68 -7.91 -10.63 7.68
C ASP A 68 -7.48 -11.87 6.89
N ASP A 69 -6.26 -11.87 6.32
CA ASP A 69 -5.63 -13.08 5.84
C ASP A 69 -5.21 -13.94 7.03
N ARG A 70 -5.85 -15.12 7.16
CA ARG A 70 -5.43 -16.12 8.14
C ARG A 70 -4.20 -16.85 7.61
N THR A 71 -3.04 -16.24 7.75
CA THR A 71 -1.75 -16.94 7.67
C THR A 71 -1.50 -17.59 9.03
N ASN A 72 -2.01 -18.80 9.21
CA ASN A 72 -1.51 -19.70 10.26
C ASN A 72 -0.10 -20.17 9.91
#